data_AF-X0VF50-F1
#
_entry.id   AF-X0VF50-F1
#
_cell.length_a   1.000
_cell.length_b   1.000
_cell.length_c   1.000
_cell.angle_alpha   90.00
_cell.angle_beta   90.00
_cell.angle_gamma   90.00
#
_symmetry.space_group_name_H-M   'P 1'
#
loop_
_entity.id
_entity.type
_entity.pdbx_description
1 polymer ?
#
loop_
_entity_poly.entity_id
_entity_poly.type
_entity_poly.pdbx_seq_one_letter_code
_entity_poly.pdbx_strand_id
1 'polypeptide(L)'
;AIDRSQAGADQVEQRTAEEEDREREELNARIDELEKLCPRTLLTEVKYRELKEKSGEVFRAGMGAEAILDLVNGLDLEELRDTLYKEIRSSTGQRRKKATKRLRVVEALRRSGNKPQWMILSILPVLPPDLRPMVQLDGGRFATSDLNDLYRRVINRNNRLRRLLELGAPEIIVRNEKRMLQEAVDSLIDNGRRGRAITSGGNHKLKSLSDMLRGKQGRFRQNLLGKRVDYSGRSVIVVGPDLKLHQCGLPKRMALELFRP
;
A
#
# COMPACT_ATOMS: atom_id res chain seq x y z
N ALA A 1 7.98 24.72 75.54
CA ALA A 1 8.64 25.14 74.28
C ALA A 1 9.08 23.95 73.44
N ILE A 2 9.63 22.89 74.07
CA ILE A 2 10.16 21.69 73.40
C ILE A 2 9.05 20.78 72.80
N ASP A 3 7.88 20.65 73.45
CA ASP A 3 6.76 19.86 72.90
C ASP A 3 6.15 20.44 71.62
N ARG A 4 6.15 21.78 71.47
CA ARG A 4 5.64 22.43 70.25
C ARG A 4 6.60 22.28 69.07
N SER A 5 7.90 22.08 69.32
CA SER A 5 8.88 21.79 68.26
C SER A 5 8.85 20.32 67.84
N GLN A 6 8.58 19.38 68.74
CA GLN A 6 8.43 17.96 68.38
C GLN A 6 7.14 17.71 67.59
N ALA A 7 6.00 18.29 68.00
CA ALA A 7 4.76 18.18 67.24
C ALA A 7 4.83 18.84 65.84
N GLY A 8 5.69 19.85 65.67
CA GLY A 8 5.96 20.47 64.37
C GLY A 8 6.86 19.62 63.47
N ALA A 9 7.86 18.94 64.05
CA ALA A 9 8.72 18.00 63.33
C ALA A 9 7.95 16.76 62.87
N ASP A 10 7.11 16.18 63.74
CA ASP A 10 6.26 15.03 63.39
C ASP A 10 5.23 15.36 62.30
N GLN A 11 4.68 16.59 62.29
CA GLN A 11 3.79 17.06 61.22
C GLN A 11 4.52 17.30 59.89
N VAL A 12 5.78 17.71 59.94
CA VAL A 12 6.59 17.87 58.72
C VAL A 12 6.98 16.49 58.20
N GLU A 13 7.43 15.57 59.07
CA GLU A 13 7.75 14.19 58.69
C GLU A 13 6.55 13.45 58.09
N GLN A 14 5.36 13.57 58.68
CA GLN A 14 4.13 12.99 58.12
C GLN A 14 3.78 13.59 56.77
N ARG A 15 3.97 14.90 56.55
CA ARG A 15 3.74 15.53 55.25
C ARG A 15 4.74 15.08 54.20
N THR A 16 6.02 14.99 54.54
CA THR A 16 7.04 14.45 53.62
C THR A 16 6.79 12.99 53.30
N ALA A 17 6.37 12.16 54.27
CA ALA A 17 6.03 10.77 54.02
C ALA A 17 4.79 10.63 53.11
N GLU A 18 3.75 11.44 53.33
CA GLU A 18 2.58 11.49 52.44
C GLU A 18 2.92 11.99 51.03
N GLU A 19 3.85 12.94 50.89
CA GLU A 19 4.34 13.42 49.59
C GLU A 19 5.18 12.34 48.88
N GLU A 20 6.08 11.66 49.59
CA GLU A 20 6.90 10.57 49.05
C GLU A 20 6.05 9.37 48.61
N ASP A 21 5.01 9.01 49.37
CA ASP A 21 4.10 7.93 49.00
C ASP A 21 3.27 8.29 47.76
N ARG A 22 2.82 9.55 47.63
CA ARG A 22 2.15 10.03 46.42
C ARG A 22 3.07 10.02 45.20
N GLU A 23 4.31 10.45 45.35
CA GLU A 23 5.29 10.41 44.27
C GLU A 23 5.61 8.97 43.84
N ARG A 24 5.71 8.04 44.80
CA ARG A 24 5.88 6.60 44.53
C ARG A 24 4.68 6.00 43.81
N GLU A 25 3.47 6.30 44.23
CA GLU A 25 2.25 5.83 43.57
C GLU A 25 2.17 6.37 42.13
N GLU A 26 2.54 7.64 41.91
CA GLU A 26 2.57 8.23 40.58
C GLU A 26 3.66 7.60 39.69
N LEU A 27 4.84 7.33 40.23
CA LEU A 27 5.92 6.60 39.55
C LEU A 27 5.51 5.17 39.19
N ASN A 28 4.90 4.43 40.11
CA ASN A 28 4.42 3.07 39.85
C ASN A 28 3.32 3.06 38.80
N ALA A 29 2.37 4.01 38.86
CA ALA A 29 1.33 4.14 37.84
C ALA A 29 1.93 4.46 36.45
N ARG A 30 3.01 5.24 36.38
CA ARG A 30 3.75 5.51 35.14
C ARG A 30 4.47 4.27 34.61
N ILE A 31 5.10 3.49 35.49
CA ILE A 31 5.74 2.23 35.12
C ILE A 31 4.70 1.25 34.56
N ASP A 32 3.56 1.09 35.24
CA ASP A 32 2.45 0.25 34.78
C ASP A 32 1.90 0.69 33.41
N GLU A 33 1.84 1.99 33.14
CA GLU A 33 1.42 2.50 31.84
C GLU A 33 2.45 2.22 30.73
N LEU A 34 3.74 2.29 31.05
CA LEU A 34 4.83 1.95 30.13
C LEU A 34 4.89 0.44 29.87
N GLU A 35 4.69 -0.40 30.87
CA GLU A 35 4.66 -1.86 30.71
C GLU A 35 3.51 -2.34 29.82
N LYS A 36 2.39 -1.59 29.80
CA LYS A 36 1.28 -1.86 28.88
C LYS A 36 1.62 -1.58 27.41
N LEU A 37 2.70 -0.85 27.11
CA LEU A 37 3.12 -0.54 25.74
C LEU A 37 3.80 -1.74 25.08
N CYS A 38 3.00 -2.65 24.53
CA CYS A 38 3.50 -3.74 23.71
C CYS A 38 3.76 -3.28 22.26
N PRO A 39 4.74 -3.88 21.54
CA PRO A 39 4.89 -3.69 20.11
C PRO A 39 3.58 -3.98 19.37
N ARG A 40 3.19 -3.11 18.43
CA ARG A 40 1.91 -3.12 17.67
C ARG A 40 0.70 -2.53 18.40
N THR A 41 0.88 -1.95 19.58
CA THR A 41 -0.17 -1.15 20.24
C THR A 41 -0.44 0.12 19.45
N LEU A 42 -1.72 0.42 19.22
CA LEU A 42 -2.14 1.65 18.55
C LEU A 42 -2.33 2.76 19.58
N LEU A 43 -1.69 3.91 19.33
CA LEU A 43 -1.80 5.10 20.17
C LEU A 43 -2.60 6.18 19.43
N THR A 44 -3.51 6.84 20.13
CA THR A 44 -4.16 8.06 19.63
C THR A 44 -3.18 9.22 19.67
N GLU A 45 -3.44 10.28 18.91
CA GLU A 45 -2.51 11.42 18.83
C GLU A 45 -2.35 12.13 20.17
N VAL A 46 -3.43 12.28 20.95
CA VAL A 46 -3.39 12.85 22.30
C VAL A 46 -2.52 12.00 23.22
N LYS A 47 -2.80 10.71 23.30
CA LYS A 47 -2.05 9.78 24.15
C LYS A 47 -0.58 9.69 23.75
N TYR A 48 -0.28 9.72 22.45
CA TYR A 48 1.11 9.74 21.98
C TYR A 48 1.86 11.00 22.41
N ARG A 49 1.22 12.18 22.35
CA ARG A 49 1.85 13.43 22.81
C ARG A 49 2.11 13.41 24.32
N GLU A 50 1.14 12.99 25.11
CA GLU A 50 1.29 12.85 26.57
C GLU A 50 2.43 11.89 26.93
N LEU A 51 2.47 10.72 26.29
CA LEU A 51 3.55 9.74 26.52
C LEU A 51 4.90 10.24 26.01
N LYS A 52 4.94 10.99 24.91
CA LYS A 52 6.18 11.57 24.37
C LYS A 52 6.75 12.66 25.29
N GLU A 53 5.88 13.48 25.89
CA GLU A 53 6.28 14.51 26.86
C GLU A 53 6.78 13.88 28.16
N LYS A 54 6.13 12.83 28.64
CA LYS A 54 6.48 12.17 29.92
C LYS A 54 7.64 11.18 29.81
N SER A 55 7.71 10.41 28.72
CA SER A 55 8.54 9.20 28.60
C SER A 55 9.09 8.99 27.19
N GLY A 56 9.44 10.08 26.49
CA GLY A 56 9.84 10.04 25.07
C GLY A 56 11.08 9.22 24.74
N GLU A 57 11.95 8.93 25.71
CA GLU A 57 13.17 8.13 25.50
C GLU A 57 12.94 6.62 25.65
N VAL A 58 11.84 6.21 26.28
CA VAL A 58 11.60 4.80 26.68
C VAL A 58 10.99 3.98 25.54
N PHE A 59 10.23 4.61 24.64
CA PHE A 59 9.55 3.93 23.56
C PHE A 59 9.76 4.62 22.21
N ARG A 60 9.77 3.81 21.14
CA ARG A 60 9.75 4.31 19.77
C ARG A 60 8.37 4.08 19.17
N ALA A 61 7.71 5.15 18.76
CA ALA A 61 6.49 5.06 17.95
C ALA A 61 6.68 5.79 16.62
N GLY A 62 6.16 5.19 15.57
CA GLY A 62 6.13 5.75 14.22
C GLY A 62 4.72 5.74 13.66
N MET A 63 4.55 6.33 12.49
CA MET A 63 3.27 6.32 11.77
C MET A 63 3.44 6.03 10.28
N GLY A 64 2.35 5.62 9.64
CA GLY A 64 2.32 5.38 8.19
C GLY A 64 3.12 4.15 7.76
N ALA A 65 3.56 4.16 6.50
CA ALA A 65 4.24 3.02 5.89
C ALA A 65 5.63 2.73 6.51
N GLU A 66 6.32 3.76 7.01
CA GLU A 66 7.63 3.64 7.67
C GLU A 66 7.53 2.79 8.95
N ALA A 67 6.52 3.05 9.78
CA ALA A 67 6.29 2.24 10.99
C ALA A 67 5.97 0.77 10.66
N ILE A 68 5.24 0.52 9.57
CA ILE A 68 4.95 -0.84 9.12
C ILE A 68 6.23 -1.51 8.61
N LEU A 69 7.08 -0.78 7.89
CA LEU A 69 8.37 -1.29 7.43
C LEU A 69 9.26 -1.70 8.61
N ASP A 70 9.36 -0.87 9.65
CA ASP A 70 10.14 -1.18 10.85
C ASP A 70 9.62 -2.44 11.56
N LEU A 71 8.30 -2.55 11.72
CA LEU A 71 7.66 -3.74 12.32
C LEU A 71 7.91 -5.01 11.52
N VAL A 72 7.92 -4.89 10.19
CA VAL A 72 8.10 -6.02 9.28
C VAL A 72 9.57 -6.42 9.16
N ASN A 73 10.50 -5.48 9.27
CA ASN A 73 11.94 -5.74 9.31
C ASN A 73 12.35 -6.53 10.56
N GLY A 74 11.72 -6.27 11.71
CA GLY A 74 11.96 -7.00 12.96
C GLY A 74 11.24 -8.35 13.07
N LEU A 75 10.57 -8.81 12.00
CA LEU A 75 9.72 -9.99 12.05
C LEU A 75 10.49 -11.26 11.66
N ASP A 76 10.67 -12.16 12.63
CA ASP A 76 11.17 -13.50 12.37
C ASP A 76 10.02 -14.43 11.94
N LEU A 77 10.09 -14.92 10.69
CA LEU A 77 9.08 -15.82 10.13
C LEU A 77 9.15 -17.24 10.73
N GLU A 78 10.31 -17.70 11.19
CA GLU A 78 10.47 -19.02 11.80
C GLU A 78 9.88 -19.04 13.22
N GLU A 79 10.19 -18.03 14.03
CA GLU A 79 9.61 -17.89 15.37
C GLU A 79 8.08 -17.71 15.30
N LEU A 80 7.61 -16.88 14.35
CA LEU A 80 6.18 -16.67 14.15
C LEU A 80 5.46 -17.95 13.71
N ARG A 81 6.09 -18.76 12.85
CA ARG A 81 5.58 -20.08 12.45
C ARG A 81 5.39 -20.97 13.67
N ASP A 82 6.39 -21.08 14.53
CA ASP A 82 6.34 -21.95 15.72
C ASP A 82 5.29 -21.52 16.73
N THR A 83 5.18 -20.21 16.92
CA THR A 83 4.12 -19.61 17.75
C THR A 83 2.74 -19.94 17.20
N LEU A 84 2.54 -19.82 15.88
CA LEU A 84 1.26 -20.14 15.23
C LEU A 84 0.95 -21.64 15.26
N TYR A 85 1.95 -22.52 15.15
CA TYR A 85 1.75 -23.97 15.31
C TYR A 85 1.29 -24.33 16.72
N LYS A 86 1.93 -23.74 17.75
CA LYS A 86 1.51 -23.91 19.15
C LYS A 86 0.08 -23.40 19.34
N GLU A 87 -0.24 -22.22 18.81
CA GLU A 87 -1.60 -21.64 18.88
C GLU A 87 -2.66 -22.51 18.20
N ILE A 88 -2.34 -23.12 17.05
CA ILE A 88 -3.27 -24.02 16.35
C ILE A 88 -3.54 -25.30 17.14
N ARG A 89 -2.55 -25.81 17.88
CA ARG A 89 -2.69 -27.00 18.73
C ARG A 89 -3.45 -26.71 20.02
N SER A 90 -3.23 -25.54 20.63
CA SER A 90 -3.86 -25.16 21.90
C SER A 90 -5.25 -24.54 21.75
N SER A 91 -5.53 -23.89 20.62
CA SER A 91 -6.77 -23.15 20.42
C SER A 91 -7.80 -23.93 19.61
N THR A 92 -9.09 -23.69 19.88
CA THR A 92 -10.21 -24.27 19.13
C THR A 92 -11.05 -23.19 18.42
N GLY A 93 -11.97 -23.62 17.56
CA GLY A 93 -12.95 -22.74 16.91
C GLY A 93 -12.35 -21.62 16.03
N GLN A 94 -12.77 -20.38 16.26
CA GLN A 94 -12.41 -19.23 15.44
C GLN A 94 -10.94 -18.83 15.58
N ARG A 95 -10.35 -18.98 16.78
CA ARG A 95 -8.94 -18.65 17.04
C ARG A 95 -8.01 -19.56 16.24
N ARG A 96 -8.30 -20.86 16.22
CA ARG A 96 -7.62 -21.84 15.36
C ARG A 96 -7.73 -21.48 13.88
N LYS A 97 -8.95 -21.18 13.39
CA LYS A 97 -9.16 -20.79 11.98
C LYS A 97 -8.33 -19.55 11.58
N LYS A 98 -8.27 -18.53 12.45
CA LYS A 98 -7.45 -17.33 12.22
C LYS A 98 -5.96 -17.67 12.19
N ALA A 99 -5.48 -18.45 13.16
CA ALA A 99 -4.08 -18.88 13.23
C ALA A 99 -3.69 -19.72 11.99
N THR A 100 -4.53 -20.65 11.54
CA THR A 100 -4.31 -21.44 10.33
C THR A 100 -4.21 -20.58 9.07
N LYS A 101 -5.09 -19.58 8.90
CA LYS A 101 -5.01 -18.64 7.76
C LYS A 101 -3.73 -17.82 7.77
N ARG A 102 -3.29 -17.36 8.96
CA ARG A 102 -2.03 -16.63 9.12
C ARG A 102 -0.83 -17.53 8.82
N LEU A 103 -0.80 -18.75 9.36
CA LEU A 103 0.27 -19.71 9.12
C LEU A 103 0.44 -19.99 7.62
N ARG A 104 -0.65 -20.13 6.86
CA ARG A 104 -0.59 -20.32 5.41
C ARG A 104 0.16 -19.20 4.69
N VAL A 105 -0.02 -17.94 5.12
CA VAL A 105 0.71 -16.79 4.53
C VAL A 105 2.17 -16.79 4.95
N VAL A 106 2.45 -17.05 6.23
CA VAL A 106 3.82 -17.12 6.78
C VAL A 106 4.63 -18.22 6.09
N GLU A 107 4.05 -19.42 5.93
CA GLU A 107 4.70 -20.51 5.21
C GLU A 107 4.94 -20.19 3.74
N ALA A 108 3.99 -19.54 3.07
CA ALA A 108 4.15 -19.15 1.66
C ALA A 108 5.30 -18.14 1.49
N LEU A 109 5.39 -17.14 2.38
CA LEU A 109 6.49 -16.17 2.37
C LEU A 109 7.83 -16.85 2.64
N ARG A 110 7.90 -17.68 3.69
CA ARG A 110 9.12 -18.41 4.05
C ARG A 110 9.59 -19.32 2.91
N ARG A 111 8.70 -20.14 2.34
CA ARG A 111 9.05 -21.09 1.26
C ARG A 111 9.46 -20.40 -0.03
N SER A 112 8.93 -19.22 -0.31
CA SER A 112 9.26 -18.46 -1.53
C SER A 112 10.55 -17.65 -1.42
N GLY A 113 11.14 -17.52 -0.23
CA GLY A 113 12.32 -16.67 0.00
C GLY A 113 12.04 -15.17 -0.09
N ASN A 114 10.78 -14.77 -0.30
CA ASN A 114 10.39 -13.37 -0.40
C ASN A 114 10.45 -12.72 0.98
N LYS A 115 11.14 -11.58 1.06
CA LYS A 115 11.20 -10.82 2.31
C LYS A 115 9.89 -10.01 2.49
N PRO A 116 9.24 -10.08 3.66
CA PRO A 116 8.02 -9.32 3.94
C PRO A 116 8.15 -7.80 3.67
N GLN A 117 9.34 -7.23 3.92
CA GLN A 117 9.63 -5.81 3.71
C GLN A 117 9.48 -5.35 2.24
N TRP A 118 9.54 -6.26 1.27
CA TRP A 118 9.36 -5.94 -0.16
C TRP A 118 7.94 -5.50 -0.52
N MET A 119 6.98 -5.71 0.38
CA MET A 119 5.62 -5.15 0.21
C MET A 119 5.59 -3.63 0.36
N ILE A 120 6.59 -3.03 1.01
CA ILE A 120 6.73 -1.58 1.17
C ILE A 120 7.70 -1.07 0.09
N LEU A 121 7.17 -0.31 -0.86
CA LEU A 121 7.94 0.17 -2.00
C LEU A 121 8.78 1.40 -1.63
N SER A 122 10.10 1.26 -1.63
CA SER A 122 11.05 2.38 -1.56
C SER A 122 11.41 2.94 -2.93
N ILE A 123 11.39 2.09 -3.96
CA ILE A 123 11.69 2.43 -5.35
C ILE A 123 10.50 2.01 -6.20
N LEU A 124 9.96 2.96 -6.96
CA LEU A 124 8.84 2.74 -7.86
C LEU A 124 9.34 2.68 -9.31
N PRO A 125 9.24 1.52 -9.99
CA PRO A 125 9.63 1.41 -11.39
C PRO A 125 8.69 2.20 -12.32
N VAL A 126 9.26 2.84 -13.33
CA VAL A 126 8.52 3.58 -14.35
C VAL A 126 8.51 2.79 -15.65
N LEU A 127 7.32 2.62 -16.23
CA LEU A 127 7.16 1.90 -17.49
C LEU A 127 7.90 2.62 -18.64
N PRO A 128 8.54 1.89 -19.57
CA PRO A 128 9.15 2.50 -20.75
C PRO A 128 8.17 3.40 -21.53
N PRO A 129 8.61 4.53 -22.10
CA PRO A 129 7.76 5.48 -22.82
C PRO A 129 6.89 4.85 -23.92
N ASP A 130 7.42 3.86 -24.64
CA ASP A 130 6.71 3.18 -25.73
C ASP A 130 5.45 2.45 -25.26
N LEU A 131 5.41 2.01 -24.00
CA LEU A 131 4.24 1.38 -23.39
C LEU A 131 3.22 2.39 -22.84
N ARG A 132 3.58 3.68 -22.84
CA ARG A 132 2.76 4.82 -22.39
C ARG A 132 2.85 6.00 -23.38
N PRO A 133 2.46 5.80 -24.65
CA PRO A 133 2.71 6.75 -25.70
C PRO A 133 1.98 8.08 -25.50
N MET A 134 2.59 9.14 -26.03
CA MET A 134 1.99 10.45 -26.25
C MET A 134 1.97 10.66 -27.76
N VAL A 135 0.78 10.84 -28.33
CA VAL A 135 0.58 10.97 -29.78
C VAL A 135 0.06 12.37 -30.07
N GLN A 136 0.72 13.07 -30.98
CA GLN A 136 0.25 14.36 -31.46
C GLN A 136 -0.94 14.14 -32.41
N LEU A 137 -2.02 14.88 -32.20
CA LEU A 137 -3.19 14.92 -33.05
C LEU A 137 -3.15 16.17 -33.93
N ASP A 138 -3.93 16.15 -35.01
CA ASP A 138 -4.12 17.31 -35.88
C ASP A 138 -4.59 18.53 -35.06
N GLY A 139 -4.04 19.70 -35.39
CA GLY A 139 -4.31 20.95 -34.66
C GLY A 139 -3.51 21.13 -33.35
N GLY A 140 -2.37 20.45 -33.20
CA GLY A 140 -1.42 20.69 -32.12
C GLY A 140 -1.83 20.15 -30.74
N ARG A 141 -2.89 19.33 -30.68
CA ARG A 141 -3.34 18.66 -29.45
C ARG A 141 -2.50 17.41 -29.22
N PHE A 142 -2.38 16.99 -27.96
CA PHE A 142 -1.70 15.74 -27.59
C PHE A 142 -2.68 14.78 -26.93
N ALA A 143 -2.74 13.56 -27.43
CA ALA A 143 -3.37 12.43 -26.75
C ALA A 143 -2.31 11.73 -25.91
N THR A 144 -2.60 11.51 -24.63
CA THR A 144 -1.66 10.86 -23.70
C THR A 144 -2.31 9.63 -23.09
N SER A 145 -1.48 8.62 -22.80
CA SER A 145 -1.90 7.50 -21.95
C SER A 145 -2.27 7.98 -20.54
N ASP A 146 -3.39 7.49 -20.00
CA ASP A 146 -3.84 7.75 -18.62
C ASP A 146 -2.73 7.51 -17.57
N LEU A 147 -1.82 6.56 -17.83
CA LEU A 147 -0.68 6.27 -16.95
C LEU A 147 0.25 7.48 -16.78
N ASN A 148 0.45 8.28 -17.82
CA ASN A 148 1.34 9.44 -17.74
C ASN A 148 0.84 10.45 -16.70
N ASP A 149 -0.48 10.62 -16.59
CA ASP A 149 -1.09 11.47 -15.58
C ASP A 149 -0.94 10.90 -14.17
N LEU A 150 -1.08 9.59 -14.00
CA LEU A 150 -0.87 8.92 -12.72
C LEU A 150 0.60 9.01 -12.27
N TYR A 151 1.56 8.74 -13.17
CA TYR A 151 2.98 8.91 -12.89
C TYR A 151 3.33 10.37 -12.55
N ARG A 152 2.82 11.33 -13.32
CA ARG A 152 3.03 12.77 -13.06
C ARG A 152 2.54 13.16 -11.66
N ARG A 153 1.39 12.65 -11.22
CA ARG A 153 0.90 12.89 -9.85
C ARG A 153 1.87 12.34 -8.80
N VAL A 154 2.35 11.11 -8.95
CA VAL A 154 3.32 10.53 -8.01
C VAL A 154 4.60 11.35 -7.95
N ILE A 155 5.17 11.71 -9.10
CA ILE A 155 6.40 12.52 -9.19
C ILE A 155 6.21 13.88 -8.51
N ASN A 156 5.09 14.56 -8.80
CA ASN A 156 4.82 15.88 -8.22
C ASN A 156 4.66 15.82 -6.69
N ARG A 157 3.97 14.79 -6.17
CA ARG A 157 3.81 14.58 -4.72
C ARG A 157 5.15 14.24 -4.05
N ASN A 158 5.96 13.38 -4.68
CA ASN A 158 7.27 13.01 -4.16
C ASN A 158 8.23 14.21 -4.11
N ASN A 159 8.27 15.01 -5.18
CA ASN A 159 9.10 16.21 -5.24
C ASN A 159 8.63 17.27 -4.24
N ARG A 160 7.32 17.42 -4.05
CA ARG A 160 6.75 18.32 -3.04
C ARG A 160 7.11 17.85 -1.63
N LEU A 161 6.98 16.56 -1.32
CA LEU A 161 7.37 15.99 -0.03
C LEU A 161 8.86 16.24 0.25
N ARG A 162 9.73 16.01 -0.74
CA ARG A 162 11.17 16.30 -0.61
C ARG A 162 11.44 17.74 -0.22
N ARG A 163 10.83 18.70 -0.94
CA ARG A 163 10.96 20.14 -0.62
C ARG A 163 10.44 20.50 0.76
N LEU A 164 9.33 19.89 1.20
CA LEU A 164 8.77 20.12 2.53
C LEU A 164 9.73 19.64 3.64
N LEU A 165 10.42 18.52 3.42
CA LEU A 165 11.43 18.00 4.36
C LEU A 165 12.67 18.91 4.40
N GLU A 166 13.15 19.38 3.24
CA GLU A 166 14.29 20.30 3.15
C GLU A 166 14.03 21.64 3.86
N LEU A 167 12.79 22.14 3.79
CA LEU A 167 12.38 23.39 4.45
C LEU A 167 12.04 23.22 5.94
N GLY A 168 12.12 22.01 6.49
CA GLY A 168 11.73 21.75 7.88
C GLY A 168 10.25 22.05 8.16
N ALA A 169 9.37 21.77 7.18
CA ALA A 169 7.94 22.06 7.32
C ALA A 169 7.33 21.29 8.52
N PRO A 170 6.31 21.85 9.19
CA PRO A 170 5.66 21.20 10.32
C PRO A 170 5.20 19.77 10.03
N GLU A 171 5.30 18.88 11.04
CA GLU A 171 4.99 17.45 10.89
C GLU A 171 3.60 17.20 10.30
N ILE A 172 2.60 18.01 10.65
CA ILE A 172 1.22 17.86 10.13
C ILE A 172 1.19 17.97 8.60
N ILE A 173 1.93 18.92 8.03
CA ILE A 173 2.00 19.15 6.58
C ILE A 173 2.73 17.98 5.91
N VAL A 174 3.85 17.55 6.49
CA VAL A 174 4.62 16.39 6.01
C VAL A 174 3.78 15.12 6.03
N ARG A 175 3.03 14.86 7.11
CA ARG A 175 2.14 13.71 7.26
C ARG A 175 1.05 13.71 6.20
N ASN A 176 0.43 14.86 5.94
CA ASN A 176 -0.58 14.96 4.89
C ASN A 176 0.04 14.72 3.50
N GLU A 177 1.24 15.25 3.22
CA GLU A 177 1.88 15.00 1.93
C GLU A 177 2.31 13.52 1.76
N LYS A 178 2.78 12.85 2.83
CA LYS A 178 3.02 11.40 2.84
C LYS A 178 1.73 10.62 2.51
N ARG A 179 0.58 11.01 3.11
CA ARG A 179 -0.74 10.42 2.78
C ARG A 179 -1.10 10.62 1.31
N MET A 180 -0.93 11.84 0.79
CA MET A 180 -1.23 12.15 -0.62
C MET A 180 -0.31 11.40 -1.60
N LEU A 181 0.96 11.21 -1.25
CA LEU A 181 1.89 10.39 -2.02
C LEU A 181 1.45 8.92 -2.03
N GLN A 182 1.04 8.37 -0.89
CA GLN A 182 0.49 7.02 -0.81
C GLN A 182 -0.74 6.86 -1.70
N GLU A 183 -1.68 7.80 -1.65
CA GLU A 183 -2.88 7.77 -2.50
C GLU A 183 -2.57 7.87 -4.00
N ALA A 184 -1.53 8.63 -4.36
CA ALA A 184 -1.07 8.72 -5.74
C ALA A 184 -0.48 7.39 -6.24
N VAL A 185 0.32 6.70 -5.40
CA VAL A 185 0.87 5.38 -5.72
C VAL A 185 -0.23 4.32 -5.77
N ASP A 186 -1.17 4.34 -4.82
CA ASP A 186 -2.34 3.44 -4.81
C ASP A 186 -3.13 3.58 -6.12
N SER A 187 -3.35 4.82 -6.58
CA SER A 187 -4.08 5.10 -7.81
C SER A 187 -3.30 4.69 -9.08
N LEU A 188 -1.98 4.78 -9.07
CA LEU A 188 -1.14 4.30 -10.17
C LEU A 188 -1.22 2.77 -10.32
N ILE A 189 -1.17 2.04 -9.20
CA ILE A 189 -1.19 0.58 -9.18
C ILE A 189 -2.59 0.03 -9.45
N ASP A 190 -3.61 0.49 -8.73
CA ASP A 190 -5.00 0.03 -8.86
C ASP A 190 -5.99 1.15 -8.51
N ASN A 191 -6.33 1.96 -9.52
CA ASN A 191 -7.22 3.12 -9.37
C ASN A 191 -8.64 2.69 -8.98
N GLY A 192 -9.15 3.23 -7.87
CA GLY A 192 -10.49 2.95 -7.38
C GLY A 192 -10.61 1.73 -6.47
N ARG A 193 -9.50 1.05 -6.14
CA ARG A 193 -9.51 -0.01 -5.10
C ARG A 193 -9.75 0.57 -3.70
N ARG A 194 -9.21 1.75 -3.42
CA ARG A 194 -9.43 2.50 -2.19
C ARG A 194 -10.04 3.86 -2.53
N GLY A 195 -11.18 4.17 -1.91
CA GLY A 195 -11.85 5.46 -2.08
C GLY A 195 -12.37 5.70 -3.50
N ARG A 196 -12.50 6.98 -3.85
CA ARG A 196 -13.02 7.41 -5.16
C ARG A 196 -11.91 7.35 -6.20
N ALA A 197 -12.19 6.70 -7.33
CA ALA A 197 -11.27 6.64 -8.46
C ALA A 197 -10.93 8.05 -8.97
N ILE A 198 -9.66 8.26 -9.31
CA ILE A 198 -9.20 9.50 -9.93
C ILE A 198 -9.77 9.59 -11.35
N THR A 199 -10.45 10.68 -11.63
CA THR A 199 -11.00 11.01 -12.95
C THR A 199 -10.20 12.13 -13.61
N SER A 200 -10.05 12.05 -14.93
CA SER A 200 -9.68 13.16 -15.79
C SER A 200 -10.92 13.99 -16.19
N GLY A 201 -10.74 14.97 -17.06
CA GLY A 201 -11.82 15.78 -17.62
C GLY A 201 -12.95 14.91 -18.18
N GLY A 202 -14.20 15.34 -17.98
CA GLY A 202 -15.38 14.62 -18.47
C GLY A 202 -15.72 13.33 -17.72
N ASN A 203 -15.37 13.22 -16.42
CA ASN A 203 -15.62 12.04 -15.58
C ASN A 203 -14.98 10.73 -16.07
N HIS A 204 -14.03 10.79 -17.00
CA HIS A 204 -13.26 9.63 -17.45
C HIS A 204 -12.35 9.13 -16.32
N LYS A 205 -12.55 7.89 -15.87
CA LYS A 205 -11.68 7.26 -14.85
C LYS A 205 -10.36 6.87 -15.49
N LEU A 206 -9.25 7.36 -14.93
CA LEU A 206 -7.91 7.03 -15.43
C LEU A 206 -7.65 5.53 -15.27
N LYS A 207 -7.16 4.87 -16.33
CA LYS A 207 -6.77 3.46 -16.29
C LYS A 207 -5.42 3.29 -15.56
N SER A 208 -5.40 2.42 -14.54
CA SER A 208 -4.20 2.08 -13.76
C SER A 208 -3.39 0.93 -14.38
N LEU A 209 -2.22 0.61 -13.78
CA LEU A 209 -1.41 -0.54 -14.19
C LEU A 209 -2.19 -1.87 -14.10
N SER A 210 -2.98 -2.04 -13.04
CA SER A 210 -3.84 -3.22 -12.89
C SER A 210 -4.92 -3.29 -13.97
N ASP A 211 -5.49 -2.14 -14.36
CA ASP A 211 -6.50 -2.06 -15.43
C ASP A 211 -5.94 -2.42 -16.80
N MET A 212 -4.65 -2.19 -17.04
CA MET A 212 -4.00 -2.63 -18.28
C MET A 212 -3.90 -4.15 -18.39
N LEU A 213 -3.90 -4.87 -17.27
CA LEU A 213 -3.82 -6.33 -17.26
C LEU A 213 -5.21 -6.99 -17.25
N ARG A 214 -6.14 -6.44 -16.47
CA ARG A 214 -7.46 -7.04 -16.24
C ARG A 214 -8.52 -6.60 -17.26
N GLY A 215 -9.61 -7.37 -17.36
CA GLY A 215 -10.78 -7.01 -18.16
C GLY A 215 -10.67 -7.35 -19.65
N LYS A 216 -11.74 -7.07 -20.41
CA LYS A 216 -11.83 -7.39 -21.85
C LYS A 216 -10.79 -6.64 -22.68
N GLN A 217 -10.51 -5.38 -22.32
CA GLN A 217 -9.48 -4.55 -22.96
C GLN A 217 -8.09 -4.72 -22.33
N GLY A 218 -7.94 -5.63 -21.38
CA GLY A 218 -6.64 -5.91 -20.76
C GLY A 218 -5.73 -6.69 -21.69
N ARG A 219 -4.42 -6.57 -21.48
CA ARG A 219 -3.38 -7.20 -22.29
C ARG A 219 -3.57 -8.71 -22.42
N PHE A 220 -3.96 -9.41 -21.35
CA PHE A 220 -4.17 -10.86 -21.41
C PHE A 220 -5.24 -11.25 -22.44
N ARG A 221 -6.36 -10.56 -22.47
CA ARG A 221 -7.48 -10.93 -23.34
C ARG A 221 -7.35 -10.38 -24.75
N GLN A 222 -6.91 -9.13 -24.89
CA GLN A 222 -6.89 -8.45 -26.17
C GLN A 222 -5.59 -8.66 -26.94
N ASN A 223 -4.47 -8.94 -26.26
CA ASN A 223 -3.16 -9.00 -26.91
C ASN A 223 -2.54 -10.40 -26.86
N LEU A 224 -2.87 -11.23 -25.86
CA LEU A 224 -2.28 -12.57 -25.75
C LEU A 224 -3.18 -13.67 -26.33
N LEU A 225 -4.51 -13.62 -26.12
CA LEU A 225 -5.43 -14.68 -26.58
C LEU A 225 -5.87 -14.53 -28.05
N GLY A 226 -5.99 -13.31 -28.55
CA GLY A 226 -6.36 -13.05 -29.94
C GLY A 226 -5.53 -11.91 -30.48
N LYS A 227 -4.89 -12.11 -31.64
CA LYS A 227 -4.10 -11.09 -32.31
C LYS A 227 -4.66 -10.85 -33.71
N ARG A 228 -4.43 -9.64 -34.22
CA ARG A 228 -4.56 -9.39 -35.65
C ARG A 228 -3.46 -10.17 -36.35
N VAL A 229 -3.83 -10.82 -37.44
CA VAL A 229 -2.93 -11.67 -38.23
C VAL A 229 -2.86 -11.11 -39.65
N ASP A 230 -1.66 -11.09 -40.19
CA ASP A 230 -1.43 -10.77 -41.60
C ASP A 230 -1.95 -11.91 -42.49
N TYR A 231 -2.00 -11.69 -43.80
CA TYR A 231 -2.55 -12.64 -44.78
C TYR A 231 -3.97 -13.12 -44.43
N SER A 232 -4.80 -12.22 -43.92
CA SER A 232 -6.19 -12.51 -43.58
C SER A 232 -7.15 -11.48 -44.17
N GLY A 233 -8.37 -11.92 -44.48
CA GLY A 233 -9.40 -11.09 -45.11
C GLY A 233 -10.80 -11.51 -44.71
N ARG A 234 -11.77 -10.62 -44.91
CA ARG A 234 -13.19 -10.89 -44.66
C ARG A 234 -14.02 -10.32 -45.80
N SER A 235 -15.00 -11.10 -46.28
CA SER A 235 -16.01 -10.66 -47.24
C SER A 235 -17.37 -11.22 -46.85
N VAL A 236 -18.43 -10.68 -47.45
CA VAL A 236 -19.78 -11.26 -47.38
C VAL A 236 -19.78 -12.60 -48.11
N ILE A 237 -20.43 -13.60 -47.52
CA ILE A 237 -20.61 -14.93 -48.11
C ILE A 237 -21.89 -14.97 -48.97
N VAL A 238 -21.80 -15.61 -50.14
CA VAL A 238 -22.92 -15.80 -51.08
C VAL A 238 -22.94 -17.27 -51.49
N VAL A 239 -24.13 -17.81 -51.78
CA VAL A 239 -24.31 -19.22 -52.18
C VAL A 239 -23.68 -19.46 -53.55
N GLY A 240 -22.82 -20.47 -53.67
CA GLY A 240 -22.21 -20.93 -54.92
C GLY A 240 -22.65 -22.37 -55.24
N PRO A 241 -23.80 -22.58 -55.90
CA PRO A 241 -24.39 -23.91 -56.08
C PRO A 241 -23.52 -24.86 -56.93
N ASP A 242 -22.68 -24.32 -57.82
CA ASP A 242 -21.81 -25.11 -58.72
C ASP A 242 -20.49 -25.55 -58.07
N LEU A 243 -20.21 -25.13 -56.83
CA LEU A 243 -18.96 -25.43 -56.14
C LEU A 243 -18.99 -26.82 -55.47
N LYS A 244 -17.87 -27.55 -55.55
CA LYS A 244 -17.69 -28.80 -54.80
C LYS A 244 -17.41 -28.53 -53.32
N LEU A 245 -17.61 -29.53 -52.45
CA LEU A 245 -17.43 -29.41 -50.98
C LEU A 245 -16.05 -28.87 -50.55
N HIS A 246 -15.00 -29.11 -51.33
CA HIS A 246 -13.63 -28.67 -51.04
C HIS A 246 -13.23 -27.36 -51.74
N GLN A 247 -14.17 -26.65 -52.37
CA GLN A 247 -13.91 -25.43 -53.14
C GLN A 247 -14.57 -24.21 -52.49
N CYS A 248 -13.96 -23.04 -52.66
CA CYS A 248 -14.56 -21.75 -52.31
C CYS A 248 -14.26 -20.71 -53.39
N GLY A 249 -15.20 -19.78 -53.60
CA GLY A 249 -15.00 -18.63 -54.49
C GLY A 249 -14.33 -17.47 -53.76
N LEU A 250 -13.15 -17.05 -54.24
CA LEU A 250 -12.42 -15.90 -53.71
C LEU A 250 -12.49 -14.73 -54.69
N PRO A 251 -12.89 -13.51 -54.26
CA PRO A 251 -12.84 -12.33 -55.11
C PRO A 251 -11.42 -12.07 -55.63
N LYS A 252 -11.28 -11.81 -56.93
CA LYS A 252 -9.95 -11.61 -57.56
C LYS A 252 -9.09 -10.58 -56.84
N ARG A 253 -9.67 -9.45 -56.41
CA ARG A 253 -8.97 -8.39 -55.66
C ARG A 253 -8.48 -8.88 -54.29
N MET A 254 -9.28 -9.70 -53.61
CA MET A 254 -8.90 -10.27 -52.31
C MET A 254 -7.80 -11.31 -52.47
N ALA A 255 -7.90 -12.18 -53.48
CA ALA A 255 -6.86 -13.16 -53.77
C ALA A 255 -5.54 -12.46 -54.12
N LEU A 256 -5.56 -11.41 -54.94
CA LEU A 256 -4.36 -10.65 -55.29
C LEU A 256 -3.62 -10.13 -54.05
N GLU A 257 -4.36 -9.61 -53.06
CA GLU A 257 -3.75 -9.05 -51.83
C GLU A 257 -3.31 -10.14 -50.85
N LEU A 258 -4.12 -11.19 -50.66
CA LEU A 258 -3.79 -12.28 -49.73
C LEU A 258 -2.57 -13.10 -50.15
N PHE A 259 -2.31 -13.21 -51.45
CA PHE A 259 -1.18 -13.95 -52.00
C PHE A 259 -0.01 -13.05 -52.41
N ARG A 260 -0.07 -11.75 -52.09
CA ARG A 260 1.08 -10.85 -52.23
C ARG A 260 2.06 -11.15 -51.08
N PRO A 261 3.29 -11.61 -51.35
CA PRO A 261 4.26 -11.94 -50.32
C PRO A 261 4.68 -10.72 -49.49
#